data_AF-A0A379PLB0-F1
#
_entry.id   AF-A0A379PLB0-F1
#
_cell.length_a   1.000
_cell.length_b   1.000
_cell.length_c   1.000
_cell.angle_alpha   90.00
_cell.angle_beta   90.00
_cell.angle_gamma   90.00
#
_symmetry.space_group_name_H-M   'P 1'
#
loop_
_entity.id
_entity.type
_entity.pdbx_description
1 polymer ?
#
loop_
_entity_poly.entity_id
_entity_poly.type
_entity_poly.pdbx_seq_one_letter_code
_entity_poly.pdbx_strand_id
1 'polypeptide(L)'
;MSEETPDRIKAKLTIDIDFAKEDQPLIMEVLQNILDNLPISSSGNGSRTKHSHYSYKLETNQPSQPMTMERLFDIMDQAREPGEPSMGERMAESMRSDYEQIEQWWDKLNDLQKAWFRENYKGITLISQAYDIYQKYEPQEKAVFDRL
;
A
#
# COMPACT_ATOMS: atom_id res chain seq x y z
N MET A 1 27.89 20.21 4.04
CA MET A 1 26.64 19.50 4.38
C MET A 1 25.75 19.65 3.16
N SER A 2 25.67 18.61 2.33
CA SER A 2 24.84 18.63 1.14
C SER A 2 23.45 18.21 1.57
N GLU A 3 22.45 19.08 1.43
CA GLU A 3 21.05 18.72 1.56
C GLU A 3 20.74 17.66 0.49
N GLU A 4 20.60 16.39 0.90
CA GLU A 4 20.16 15.33 0.00
C GLU A 4 18.75 15.68 -0.47
N THR A 5 18.66 16.10 -1.73
CA THR A 5 17.39 16.41 -2.36
C THR A 5 16.61 15.10 -2.42
N PRO A 6 15.33 15.04 -1.97
CA PRO A 6 14.59 13.79 -1.95
C PRO A 6 14.53 13.22 -3.36
N ASP A 7 14.75 11.90 -3.47
CA ASP A 7 14.67 11.18 -4.75
C ASP A 7 13.31 11.45 -5.39
N ARG A 8 13.31 12.04 -6.59
CA ARG A 8 12.09 12.40 -7.30
C ARG A 8 11.75 11.34 -8.33
N ILE A 9 10.57 10.75 -8.22
CA ILE A 9 10.00 9.89 -9.25
C ILE A 9 9.56 10.79 -10.42
N LYS A 10 10.01 10.47 -11.63
CA LYS A 10 9.60 11.14 -12.86
C LYS A 10 9.06 10.08 -13.82
N ALA A 11 7.80 10.26 -14.22
CA ALA A 11 7.16 9.42 -15.22
C ALA A 11 6.55 10.29 -16.33
N LYS A 12 6.64 9.83 -17.58
CA LYS A 12 6.00 10.43 -18.75
C LYS A 12 5.26 9.35 -19.53
N LEU A 13 3.95 9.49 -19.63
CA LEU A 13 3.10 8.67 -20.49
C LEU A 13 2.77 9.45 -21.76
N THR A 14 3.11 8.89 -22.92
CA THR A 14 2.71 9.41 -24.24
C THR A 14 1.77 8.39 -24.86
N ILE A 15 0.59 8.84 -25.33
CA ILE A 15 -0.39 8.01 -26.04
C ILE A 15 -0.72 8.71 -27.36
N ASP A 16 -0.53 7.99 -28.46
CA ASP A 16 -0.92 8.42 -29.79
C ASP A 16 -2.10 7.57 -30.25
N ILE A 17 -3.18 8.23 -30.70
CA ILE A 17 -4.40 7.58 -31.19
C ILE A 17 -4.68 8.12 -32.59
N ASP A 18 -4.72 7.23 -33.57
CA ASP A 18 -5.05 7.54 -34.96
C ASP A 18 -6.23 6.66 -35.39
N PHE A 19 -7.45 7.18 -35.19
CA PHE A 19 -8.71 6.45 -35.37
C PHE A 19 -9.58 7.04 -36.47
N ALA A 20 -10.27 6.15 -37.18
CA ALA A 20 -11.36 6.53 -38.07
C ALA A 20 -12.53 7.13 -37.26
N LYS A 21 -13.24 8.10 -37.85
CA LYS A 21 -14.33 8.83 -37.19
C LYS A 21 -15.46 7.92 -36.69
N GLU A 22 -15.70 6.82 -37.42
CA GLU A 22 -16.70 5.80 -37.07
C GLU A 22 -16.33 4.95 -35.84
N ASP A 23 -15.03 4.84 -35.53
CA ASP A 23 -14.50 4.07 -34.41
C ASP A 23 -14.29 4.92 -33.13
N GLN A 24 -14.72 6.19 -33.15
CA GLN A 24 -14.60 7.11 -32.01
C GLN A 24 -15.16 6.52 -30.68
N PRO A 25 -16.27 5.75 -30.65
CA PRO A 25 -16.75 5.13 -29.42
C PRO A 25 -15.76 4.14 -28.77
N LEU A 26 -14.84 3.55 -29.55
CA LEU A 26 -13.87 2.56 -29.10
C LEU A 26 -12.64 3.16 -28.41
N ILE A 27 -12.44 4.48 -28.51
CA ILE A 27 -11.30 5.20 -27.90
C ILE A 27 -11.21 4.94 -26.40
N MET A 28 -12.37 4.93 -25.70
CA MET A 28 -12.39 4.75 -24.25
C MET A 28 -11.94 3.35 -23.84
N GLU A 29 -12.35 2.31 -24.58
CA GLU A 29 -11.92 0.94 -24.36
C GLU A 29 -10.41 0.79 -24.57
N VAL A 30 -9.87 1.46 -25.59
CA VAL A 30 -8.44 1.42 -25.93
C VAL A 30 -7.59 2.12 -24.88
N LEU A 31 -8.03 3.29 -24.42
CA LEU A 31 -7.38 3.99 -23.31
C LEU A 31 -7.39 3.15 -22.04
N GLN A 32 -8.51 2.50 -21.70
CA GLN A 32 -8.59 1.60 -20.56
C GLN A 32 -7.64 0.42 -20.71
N ASN A 33 -7.60 -0.21 -21.88
CA ASN A 33 -6.70 -1.33 -22.16
C ASN A 33 -5.22 -0.95 -22.06
N ILE A 34 -4.85 0.25 -22.54
CA ILE A 34 -3.50 0.79 -22.37
C ILE A 34 -3.18 0.94 -20.87
N LEU A 35 -4.09 1.56 -20.10
CA LEU A 35 -3.91 1.76 -18.66
C LEU A 35 -3.79 0.45 -17.88
N ASP A 36 -4.60 -0.55 -18.21
CA ASP A 36 -4.58 -1.87 -17.56
C ASP A 36 -3.28 -2.65 -17.88
N ASN A 37 -2.61 -2.34 -18.99
CA ASN A 37 -1.40 -3.00 -19.48
C ASN A 37 -0.14 -2.12 -19.42
N LEU A 38 -0.11 -1.11 -18.55
CA LEU A 38 1.06 -0.27 -18.30
C LEU A 38 1.89 -0.80 -17.11
N PRO A 39 2.89 -1.70 -17.30
CA PRO A 39 3.88 -1.97 -16.27
C PRO A 39 4.94 -0.86 -16.20
N ILE A 40 5.77 -0.89 -15.14
CA ILE A 40 6.88 0.06 -14.90
C ILE A 40 7.88 -0.03 -16.08
N SER A 41 7.93 1.03 -16.89
CA SER A 41 8.66 1.11 -18.17
C SER A 41 8.09 0.18 -19.25
N SER A 42 7.12 0.69 -20.00
CA SER A 42 6.42 -0.07 -21.04
C SER A 42 6.18 0.76 -22.28
N SER A 43 6.35 0.14 -23.43
CA SER A 43 5.89 0.66 -24.71
C SER A 43 5.10 -0.41 -25.41
N GLY A 44 3.99 -0.04 -26.01
CA GLY A 44 3.15 -0.96 -26.75
C GLY A 44 2.47 -0.25 -27.91
N ASN A 45 2.02 -1.03 -28.87
CA ASN A 45 1.20 -0.57 -29.97
C ASN A 45 0.13 -1.62 -30.28
N GLY A 46 -0.90 -1.21 -30.98
CA GLY A 46 -1.99 -2.09 -31.36
C GLY A 46 -2.94 -1.46 -32.35
N SER A 47 -3.85 -2.28 -32.85
CA SER A 47 -4.90 -1.87 -33.76
C SER A 47 -6.23 -2.43 -33.26
N ARG A 48 -7.28 -1.61 -33.31
CA ARG A 48 -8.66 -2.08 -33.05
C ARG A 48 -9.42 -2.42 -34.30
N THR A 49 -9.20 -1.67 -35.37
CA THR A 49 -9.71 -1.97 -36.70
C THR A 49 -8.59 -1.83 -37.72
N LYS A 50 -8.87 -2.10 -39.00
CA LYS A 50 -7.88 -1.89 -40.08
C LYS A 50 -7.43 -0.43 -40.21
N HIS A 51 -8.25 0.52 -39.76
CA HIS A 51 -8.03 1.96 -39.91
C HIS A 51 -7.79 2.69 -38.58
N SER A 52 -7.73 1.95 -37.47
CA SER A 52 -7.71 2.53 -36.13
C SER A 52 -6.57 1.91 -35.31
N HIS A 53 -5.53 2.71 -35.08
CA HIS A 53 -4.25 2.31 -34.48
C HIS A 53 -3.92 3.15 -33.26
N TYR A 54 -3.14 2.58 -32.33
CA TYR A 54 -2.66 3.30 -31.17
C TYR A 54 -1.23 2.88 -30.81
N SER A 55 -0.50 3.80 -30.19
CA SER A 55 0.77 3.51 -29.53
C SER A 55 0.87 4.21 -28.19
N TYR A 56 1.59 3.60 -27.26
CA TYR A 56 1.88 4.20 -25.96
C TYR A 56 3.33 3.96 -25.55
N LYS A 57 3.87 4.90 -24.79
CA LYS A 57 5.19 4.80 -24.19
C LYS A 57 5.19 5.42 -22.80
N LEU A 58 5.60 4.65 -21.81
CA LEU A 58 5.85 5.07 -20.44
C LEU A 58 7.35 5.11 -20.20
N GLU A 59 7.86 6.32 -20.01
CA GLU A 59 9.26 6.57 -19.64
C GLU A 59 9.31 6.87 -18.14
N THR A 60 10.06 6.06 -17.38
CA THR A 60 10.22 6.21 -15.93
C THR A 60 11.69 6.12 -15.55
N ASN A 61 12.08 6.82 -14.48
CA ASN A 61 13.41 6.72 -13.89
C ASN A 61 13.56 5.55 -12.90
N GLN A 62 12.58 4.63 -12.81
CA GLN A 62 12.67 3.41 -12.01
C GLN A 62 13.27 2.21 -12.78
N PRO A 63 14.13 1.38 -12.15
CA PRO A 63 14.64 0.15 -12.76
C PRO A 63 13.55 -0.93 -12.91
N SER A 64 13.54 -1.59 -14.07
CA SER A 64 12.56 -2.59 -14.51
C SER A 64 12.71 -3.93 -13.79
N GLN A 65 11.93 -4.14 -12.75
CA GLN A 65 11.66 -5.46 -12.16
C GLN A 65 10.12 -5.61 -12.07
N PRO A 66 9.59 -6.83 -12.26
CA PRO A 66 8.14 -7.07 -12.22
C PRO A 66 7.56 -6.62 -10.88
N MET A 67 6.33 -6.08 -10.91
CA MET A 67 5.61 -5.65 -9.71
C MET A 67 5.01 -6.88 -9.02
N THR A 68 5.54 -7.23 -7.85
CA THR A 68 5.03 -8.30 -6.97
C THR A 68 4.36 -7.70 -5.75
N MET A 69 3.54 -8.48 -5.03
CA MET A 69 2.93 -8.02 -3.76
C MET A 69 4.00 -7.60 -2.74
N GLU A 70 5.10 -8.34 -2.66
CA GLU A 70 6.26 -7.98 -1.82
C GLU A 70 6.84 -6.61 -2.21
N ARG A 71 7.04 -6.35 -3.52
CA ARG A 71 7.52 -5.04 -3.99
C ARG A 71 6.52 -3.92 -3.77
N LEU A 72 5.22 -4.21 -3.85
CA LEU A 72 4.19 -3.23 -3.51
C LEU A 72 4.23 -2.86 -2.02
N PHE A 73 4.41 -3.86 -1.14
CA PHE A 73 4.61 -3.60 0.29
C PHE A 73 5.90 -2.83 0.53
N ASP A 74 7.02 -3.20 -0.10
CA ASP A 74 8.28 -2.48 0.00
C ASP A 74 8.13 -1.00 -0.42
N ILE A 75 7.39 -0.72 -1.49
CA ILE A 75 7.12 0.66 -1.94
C ILE A 75 6.25 1.42 -0.92
N MET A 76 5.23 0.78 -0.34
CA MET A 76 4.40 1.41 0.70
C MET A 76 5.20 1.64 2.00
N ASP A 77 6.12 0.72 2.33
CA ASP A 77 6.95 0.77 3.51
C ASP A 77 8.12 1.77 3.41
N GLN A 78 8.44 2.28 2.22
CA GLN A 78 9.43 3.35 2.05
C GLN A 78 9.02 4.67 2.74
N ALA A 79 7.72 4.91 2.91
CA ALA A 79 7.20 6.09 3.59
C ALA A 79 6.96 5.88 5.09
N ARG A 80 7.32 4.71 5.63
CA ARG A 80 7.02 4.28 6.99
C ARG A 80 7.90 5.01 8.01
N GLU A 81 7.28 5.52 9.07
CA GLU A 81 8.03 6.10 10.19
C GLU A 81 8.68 5.00 11.06
N PRO A 82 9.83 5.26 11.71
CA PRO A 82 10.43 4.31 12.63
C PRO A 82 9.45 3.93 13.76
N GLY A 83 9.08 2.65 13.82
CA GLY A 83 8.15 2.11 14.82
C GLY A 83 6.74 1.84 14.31
N GLU A 84 6.42 2.13 13.04
CA GLU A 84 5.17 1.68 12.43
C GLU A 84 5.28 0.24 11.90
N PRO A 85 4.17 -0.53 11.91
CA PRO A 85 4.16 -1.86 11.31
C PRO A 85 4.21 -1.75 9.78
N SER A 86 4.94 -2.68 9.15
CA SER A 86 5.03 -2.80 7.70
C SER A 86 3.68 -3.18 7.08
N MET A 87 3.48 -2.92 5.80
CA MET A 87 2.23 -3.34 5.14
C MET A 87 2.06 -4.86 5.13
N GLY A 88 3.16 -5.61 5.03
CA GLY A 88 3.12 -7.07 5.19
C GLY A 88 2.63 -7.47 6.59
N GLU A 89 3.12 -6.81 7.63
CA GLU A 89 2.69 -7.04 9.03
C GLU A 89 1.22 -6.66 9.25
N ARG A 90 0.78 -5.50 8.74
CA ARG A 90 -0.63 -5.06 8.82
C ARG A 90 -1.58 -6.00 8.08
N MET A 91 -1.16 -6.50 6.92
CA MET A 91 -1.97 -7.43 6.14
C MET A 91 -2.04 -8.81 6.81
N ALA A 92 -0.93 -9.29 7.38
CA ALA A 92 -0.96 -10.52 8.17
C ALA A 92 -1.85 -10.37 9.42
N GLU A 93 -1.84 -9.21 10.06
CA GLU A 93 -2.69 -8.91 11.22
C GLU A 93 -4.19 -8.92 10.87
N SER A 94 -4.58 -8.28 9.76
CA SER A 94 -5.99 -8.22 9.33
C SER A 94 -6.57 -9.56 8.90
N MET A 95 -5.70 -10.54 8.61
CA MET A 95 -6.11 -11.92 8.28
C MET A 95 -6.29 -12.80 9.52
N ARG A 96 -5.99 -12.32 10.74
CA ARG A 96 -6.25 -13.08 11.96
C ARG A 96 -7.76 -13.30 12.12
N SER A 97 -8.15 -14.50 12.55
CA SER A 97 -9.56 -14.85 12.76
C SER A 97 -10.23 -14.04 13.87
N ASP A 98 -9.44 -13.51 14.81
CA ASP A 98 -9.89 -12.70 15.95
C ASP A 98 -9.69 -11.19 15.72
N TYR A 99 -9.29 -10.76 14.51
CA TYR A 99 -8.90 -9.36 14.25
C TYR A 99 -10.00 -8.35 14.61
N GLU A 100 -11.26 -8.62 14.26
CA GLU A 100 -12.38 -7.73 14.59
C GLU A 100 -12.54 -7.54 16.11
N GLN A 101 -12.34 -8.60 16.88
CA GLN A 101 -12.38 -8.53 18.35
C GLN A 101 -11.21 -7.71 18.91
N ILE A 102 -10.02 -7.87 18.33
CA ILE A 102 -8.81 -7.14 18.70
C ILE A 102 -8.99 -5.64 18.43
N GLU A 103 -9.52 -5.29 17.26
CA GLU A 103 -9.80 -3.90 16.86
C GLU A 103 -10.81 -3.26 17.82
N GLN A 104 -11.93 -3.94 18.09
CA GLN A 104 -12.92 -3.47 19.05
C GLN A 104 -12.38 -3.32 20.48
N TRP A 105 -11.43 -4.16 20.89
CA TRP A 105 -10.76 -4.01 22.19
C TRP A 105 -9.85 -2.77 22.19
N TRP A 106 -9.03 -2.61 21.15
CA TRP A 106 -8.11 -1.49 21.02
C TRP A 106 -8.83 -0.13 20.98
N ASP A 107 -9.97 -0.06 20.30
CA ASP A 107 -10.79 1.16 20.22
C ASP A 107 -11.41 1.59 21.55
N LYS A 108 -11.61 0.65 22.48
CA LYS A 108 -12.12 0.95 23.84
C LYS A 108 -11.05 1.52 24.75
N LEU A 109 -9.77 1.36 24.41
CA LEU A 109 -8.66 1.86 25.22
C LEU A 109 -8.51 3.37 25.05
N ASN A 110 -8.25 4.05 26.17
CA ASN A 110 -7.88 5.46 26.16
C ASN A 110 -6.42 5.66 25.70
N ASP A 111 -6.02 6.91 25.46
CA ASP A 111 -4.68 7.22 24.96
C ASP A 111 -3.57 6.82 25.94
N LEU A 112 -3.82 6.88 27.26
CA LEU A 112 -2.86 6.47 28.28
C LEU A 112 -2.64 4.95 28.25
N GLN A 113 -3.71 4.18 28.11
CA GLN A 113 -3.68 2.72 27.98
C GLN A 113 -2.97 2.28 26.68
N LYS A 114 -3.22 2.98 25.57
CA LYS A 114 -2.51 2.75 24.30
C LYS A 114 -1.02 3.08 24.41
N ALA A 115 -0.68 4.20 25.06
CA ALA A 115 0.71 4.61 25.31
C ALA A 115 1.43 3.62 26.23
N TRP A 116 0.72 3.08 27.24
CA TRP A 116 1.28 2.14 28.20
C TRP A 116 1.90 0.90 27.52
N PHE A 117 1.27 0.36 26.48
CA PHE A 117 1.86 -0.75 25.72
C PHE A 117 3.15 -0.36 24.99
N ARG A 118 3.18 0.84 24.38
CA ARG A 118 4.36 1.34 23.65
C ARG A 118 5.54 1.64 24.58
N GLU A 119 5.26 2.07 25.80
CA GLU A 119 6.28 2.41 26.79
C GLU A 119 6.84 1.17 27.51
N ASN A 120 5.98 0.21 27.85
CA ASN A 120 6.37 -0.97 28.64
C ASN A 120 6.87 -2.13 27.77
N TYR A 121 6.48 -2.19 26.50
CA TYR A 121 6.91 -3.24 25.58
C TYR A 121 7.54 -2.65 24.34
N LYS A 122 8.88 -2.72 24.31
CA LYS A 122 9.66 -2.27 23.16
C LYS A 122 9.33 -3.13 21.94
N GLY A 123 8.99 -2.46 20.84
CA GLY A 123 8.76 -3.11 19.55
C GLY A 123 7.34 -3.62 19.33
N ILE A 124 6.37 -3.27 20.19
CA ILE A 124 4.96 -3.42 19.81
C ILE A 124 4.65 -2.41 18.71
N THR A 125 4.32 -2.93 17.54
CA THR A 125 3.89 -2.14 16.38
C THR A 125 2.46 -2.48 15.95
N LEU A 126 1.96 -3.64 16.37
CA LEU A 126 0.66 -4.19 15.99
C LEU A 126 -0.30 -4.23 17.19
N ILE A 127 -1.59 -3.94 16.97
CA ILE A 127 -2.61 -3.95 18.04
C ILE A 127 -2.84 -5.36 18.59
N SER A 128 -2.64 -6.36 17.75
CA SER A 128 -2.77 -7.77 18.08
C SER A 128 -1.65 -8.25 19.01
N GLN A 129 -0.44 -7.70 18.90
CA GLN A 129 0.64 -7.96 19.86
C GLN A 129 0.28 -7.42 21.26
N ALA A 130 -0.29 -6.21 21.33
CA ALA A 130 -0.77 -5.65 22.57
C ALA A 130 -1.91 -6.48 23.17
N TYR A 131 -2.82 -6.97 22.34
CA TYR A 131 -3.91 -7.85 22.75
C TYR A 131 -3.39 -9.18 23.31
N ASP A 132 -2.44 -9.82 22.62
CA ASP A 132 -1.86 -11.09 23.04
C ASP A 132 -1.13 -10.97 24.40
N ILE A 133 -0.59 -9.80 24.71
CA ILE A 133 -0.02 -9.47 26.02
C ILE A 133 -1.14 -9.28 27.04
N TYR A 134 -2.16 -8.48 26.73
CA TYR A 134 -3.30 -8.25 27.62
C TYR A 134 -4.00 -9.57 27.99
N GLN A 135 -4.13 -10.51 27.06
CA GLN A 135 -4.74 -11.81 27.32
C GLN A 135 -3.98 -12.61 28.39
N LYS A 136 -2.65 -12.45 28.45
CA LYS A 136 -1.77 -13.15 29.42
C LYS A 136 -1.77 -12.52 30.82
N TYR A 137 -2.37 -11.35 31.00
CA TYR A 137 -2.46 -10.73 32.33
C TYR A 137 -3.36 -11.52 33.27
N GLU A 138 -2.87 -11.65 34.49
CA GLU A 138 -3.67 -12.12 35.60
C GLU A 138 -4.80 -11.14 35.91
N PRO A 139 -5.91 -11.58 36.55
CA PRO A 139 -7.05 -10.71 36.82
C PRO A 139 -6.71 -9.43 37.57
N GLN A 140 -5.70 -9.48 38.45
CA GLN A 140 -5.23 -8.34 39.22
C GLN A 140 -4.48 -7.33 38.35
N GLU A 141 -3.69 -7.81 37.38
CA GLU A 141 -2.94 -6.97 36.44
C GLU A 141 -3.89 -6.28 35.45
N LYS A 142 -4.92 -7.00 34.96
CA LYS A 142 -6.00 -6.41 34.15
C LYS A 142 -6.71 -5.30 34.91
N ALA A 143 -7.06 -5.53 36.17
CA ALA A 143 -7.72 -4.52 37.00
C ALA A 143 -6.87 -3.27 37.26
N VAL A 144 -5.54 -3.40 37.28
CA VAL A 144 -4.62 -2.26 37.37
C VAL A 144 -4.55 -1.51 36.04
N PHE A 145 -4.41 -2.24 34.93
CA PHE A 145 -4.37 -1.66 33.59
C PHE A 145 -5.68 -0.94 33.20
N ASP A 146 -6.82 -1.53 33.53
CA ASP A 146 -8.15 -0.97 33.23
C ASP A 146 -8.44 0.35 33.99
N ARG A 147 -7.59 0.71 34.96
CA ARG A 147 -7.67 1.95 35.76
C ARG A 147 -6.67 3.04 35.36
N LEU A 148 -5.80 2.77 34.38
CA LEU A 148 -4.93 3.78 33.76
C LEU A 148 -5.81 4.81 33.01
#